data_AF-A0A132H195-F1
#
_entry.id   AF-A0A132H195-F1
#
_cell.length_a   1.000
_cell.length_b   1.000
_cell.length_c   1.000
_cell.angle_alpha   90.00
_cell.angle_beta   90.00
_cell.angle_gamma   90.00
#
_symmetry.space_group_name_H-M   'P 1'
#
loop_
_entity.id
_entity.type
_entity.pdbx_description
1 polymer ?
#
loop_
_entity_poly.entity_id
_entity_poly.type
_entity_poly.pdbx_seq_one_letter_code
_entity_poly.pdbx_strand_id
1 'polypeptide(L)'
;MKRFQSLSRNWQICIMCYVVWFLVGICVLVALGPYGCEDCYCNSFSEVLWPVLLAVVVAPVAAFFVWYYCTHLQTEKRERPKETKMKVKKSKDPEMVKKNNPLDIRMFTYPLVDFAIQHGNMQVKTMANPTTNEVRSFCVFTNEQGIETVVYFSQELGPLRPQEIAERKEHLVVVQKMDGTFELE
;
A
#
# COMPACT_ATOMS: atom_id res chain seq x y z
N MET A 1 13.88 -17.11 11.76
CA MET A 1 14.48 -15.87 11.20
C MET A 1 14.17 -15.74 9.70
N LYS A 2 12.92 -15.53 9.29
CA LYS A 2 12.52 -15.44 7.85
C LYS A 2 11.49 -14.32 7.54
N ARG A 3 11.40 -13.27 8.36
CA ARG A 3 10.41 -12.18 8.16
C ARG A 3 10.87 -11.00 7.29
N PHE A 4 12.09 -11.01 6.75
CA PHE A 4 12.63 -9.87 5.99
C PHE A 4 12.62 -10.02 4.46
N GLN A 5 12.04 -11.09 3.91
CA GLN A 5 12.07 -11.35 2.46
C GLN A 5 11.00 -10.62 1.63
N SER A 6 10.07 -9.87 2.23
CA SER A 6 9.03 -9.14 1.47
C SER A 6 9.31 -7.65 1.26
N LEU A 7 10.44 -7.12 1.74
CA LEU A 7 10.78 -5.72 1.51
C LEU A 7 11.31 -5.51 0.10
N SER A 8 10.77 -4.52 -0.60
CA SER A 8 11.25 -4.12 -1.93
C SER A 8 12.75 -3.83 -1.90
N ARG A 9 13.46 -4.19 -2.98
CA ARG A 9 14.92 -4.08 -3.12
C ARG A 9 15.43 -2.66 -2.80
N ASN A 10 14.64 -1.64 -3.13
CA ASN A 10 14.94 -0.23 -2.84
C ASN A 10 14.93 0.07 -1.34
N TRP A 11 14.01 -0.52 -0.59
CA TRP A 11 13.90 -0.34 0.85
C TRP A 11 15.07 -0.99 1.60
N GLN A 12 15.52 -2.16 1.12
CA GLN A 12 16.71 -2.83 1.66
C GLN A 12 17.97 -1.97 1.48
N ILE A 13 18.14 -1.33 0.32
CA ILE A 13 19.26 -0.43 0.06
C ILE A 13 19.22 0.79 0.99
N CYS A 14 18.04 1.41 1.18
CA CYS A 14 17.89 2.54 2.10
C CYS A 14 18.24 2.18 3.55
N ILE A 15 17.78 1.02 4.05
CA ILE A 15 18.15 0.55 5.39
C ILE A 15 19.66 0.37 5.50
N MET A 16 20.28 -0.30 4.53
CA MET A 16 21.72 -0.56 4.54
C MET A 16 22.52 0.74 4.55
N CYS A 17 22.17 1.72 3.72
CA CYS A 17 22.80 3.04 3.72
C CYS A 17 22.67 3.74 5.08
N TYR A 18 21.49 3.65 5.72
CA TYR A 18 21.26 4.26 7.03
C TYR A 18 22.09 3.59 8.14
N VAL A 19 22.16 2.26 8.13
CA VAL A 19 22.97 1.49 9.10
C VAL A 19 24.45 1.83 8.95
N VAL A 20 24.97 1.89 7.72
CA VAL A 20 26.36 2.28 7.47
C VAL A 20 26.63 3.70 7.97
N TRP A 21 25.74 4.63 7.67
CA TRP A 21 25.88 6.02 8.09
C TRP A 21 25.85 6.18 9.62
N PHE A 22 24.96 5.46 10.30
CA PHE A 22 24.87 5.42 11.77
C PHE A 22 26.15 4.86 12.41
N LEU A 23 26.68 3.76 11.86
CA LEU A 23 27.93 3.17 12.34
C LEU A 23 29.13 4.11 12.17
N VAL A 24 29.21 4.83 11.03
CA VAL A 24 30.23 5.86 10.82
C VAL A 24 30.09 7.00 11.85
N GLY A 25 28.86 7.44 12.14
CA GLY A 25 28.60 8.44 13.17
C GLY A 25 29.08 8.00 14.56
N ILE A 26 28.81 6.75 14.95
CA ILE A 26 29.31 6.17 16.20
C ILE A 26 30.83 6.14 16.22
N CYS A 27 31.48 5.70 15.14
CA CYS A 27 32.94 5.65 15.06
C CYS A 27 33.58 7.04 15.25
N VAL A 28 33.01 8.09 14.65
CA VAL A 28 33.48 9.46 14.83
C VAL A 28 33.30 9.93 16.28
N LEU A 29 32.18 9.59 16.92
CA LEU A 29 31.90 9.96 18.30
C LEU A 29 32.86 9.27 19.28
N VAL A 30 33.13 7.98 19.07
CA VAL A 30 34.13 7.22 19.85
C VAL A 30 35.54 7.74 19.61
N ALA A 31 35.89 8.11 18.37
CA ALA A 31 37.20 8.66 18.04
C ALA A 31 37.44 10.03 18.68
N LEU A 32 36.41 10.86 18.85
CA LEU A 32 36.49 12.18 19.49
C LEU A 32 36.44 12.13 21.03
N GLY A 33 35.87 11.08 21.61
CA GLY A 33 35.76 10.88 23.06
C GLY A 33 37.09 10.99 23.85
N PRO A 34 38.19 10.33 23.44
CA PRO A 34 39.43 10.35 24.20
C PRO A 34 40.22 11.65 24.08
N TYR A 35 40.03 12.45 23.02
CA TYR A 35 40.77 13.72 22.83
C TYR A 35 40.30 14.85 23.76
N GLY A 36 39.25 14.63 24.56
CA GLY A 36 38.70 15.62 25.49
C GLY A 36 39.12 15.47 26.95
N CYS A 37 39.92 14.46 27.30
CA CYS A 37 40.01 14.00 28.69
C CYS A 37 41.39 14.16 29.36
N GLU A 38 42.37 14.82 28.73
CA GLU A 38 43.71 14.87 29.34
C GLU A 38 44.04 16.11 30.16
N ASP A 39 43.40 17.27 29.98
CA ASP A 39 43.70 18.42 30.84
C ASP A 39 42.47 19.28 31.14
N CYS A 40 42.07 19.29 32.43
CA CYS A 40 41.21 20.25 33.14
C CYS A 40 40.31 21.16 32.29
N TYR A 41 38.98 20.98 32.35
CA TYR A 41 38.01 22.01 32.81
C TYR A 41 36.57 21.49 32.71
N CYS A 42 35.96 21.27 33.87
CA CYS A 42 34.52 21.12 34.05
C CYS A 42 33.81 22.40 33.56
N ASN A 43 33.02 22.29 32.49
CA ASN A 43 31.87 23.12 32.06
C ASN A 43 31.82 23.43 30.55
N SER A 44 32.91 23.33 29.79
CA SER A 44 32.89 23.63 28.33
C SER A 44 32.70 22.42 27.43
N PHE A 45 32.78 21.19 27.96
CA PHE A 45 32.60 19.97 27.15
C PHE A 45 31.16 19.79 26.66
N SER A 46 30.17 20.26 27.44
CA SER A 46 28.75 20.20 27.04
C SER A 46 28.43 21.14 25.87
N GLU A 47 29.12 22.29 25.74
CA GLU A 47 28.83 23.28 24.70
C GLU A 47 29.24 22.83 23.30
N VAL A 48 30.26 21.96 23.19
CA VAL A 48 30.76 21.47 21.89
C VAL A 48 30.23 20.07 21.58
N LEU A 49 30.10 19.21 22.59
CA LEU A 49 29.61 17.85 22.39
C LEU A 49 28.11 17.82 22.05
N TRP A 50 27.32 18.72 22.64
CA TRP A 50 25.88 18.80 22.38
C TRP A 50 25.53 19.13 20.93
N PRO A 51 26.09 20.18 20.28
CA PRO A 51 25.80 20.46 18.88
C PRO A 51 26.31 19.36 17.93
N VAL A 52 27.41 18.69 18.26
CA VAL A 52 27.90 17.54 17.47
C VAL A 52 26.94 16.36 17.60
N LEU A 53 26.46 16.06 18.81
CA LEU A 53 25.44 15.02 19.04
C LEU A 53 24.14 15.36 18.30
N LEU A 54 23.72 16.62 18.33
CA LEU A 54 22.49 17.09 17.68
C LEU A 54 22.61 17.01 16.15
N ALA A 55 23.76 17.38 15.58
CA ALA A 55 24.01 17.30 14.15
C ALA A 55 24.17 15.86 13.64
N VAL A 56 24.83 14.99 14.40
CA VAL A 56 25.15 13.61 13.97
C VAL A 56 24.03 12.63 14.30
N VAL A 57 23.19 12.91 15.30
CA VAL A 57 22.14 11.97 15.73
C VAL A 57 20.75 12.53 15.51
N VAL A 58 20.50 13.79 15.86
CA VAL A 58 19.13 14.34 15.86
C VAL A 58 18.71 14.81 14.46
N ALA A 59 19.55 15.55 13.74
CA ALA A 59 19.24 16.02 12.38
C ALA A 59 18.93 14.90 11.36
N PRO A 60 19.68 13.78 11.32
CA PRO A 60 19.42 12.67 10.40
C PRO A 60 18.19 11.86 10.80
N VAL A 61 17.95 11.68 12.10
CA VAL A 61 16.73 11.03 12.61
C VAL A 61 15.51 11.88 12.24
N ALA A 62 15.58 13.21 12.44
CA ALA A 62 14.52 14.13 12.02
C ALA A 62 14.31 14.10 10.50
N ALA A 63 15.37 14.10 9.70
CA ALA A 63 15.28 13.97 8.25
C ALA A 63 14.65 12.62 7.83
N PHE A 64 15.00 11.53 8.51
CA PHE A 64 14.40 10.22 8.29
C PHE A 64 12.92 10.20 8.66
N PHE A 65 12.53 10.79 9.78
CA PHE A 65 11.12 10.93 10.15
C PHE A 65 10.36 11.78 9.14
N VAL A 66 10.88 12.95 8.74
CA VAL A 66 10.24 13.79 7.72
C VAL A 66 10.12 13.05 6.39
N TRP A 67 11.14 12.31 5.97
CA TRP A 67 11.09 11.49 4.75
C TRP A 67 10.09 10.33 4.89
N TYR A 68 10.06 9.64 6.03
CA TYR A 68 9.12 8.56 6.33
C TYR A 68 7.67 9.08 6.32
N TYR A 69 7.40 10.20 7.00
CA TYR A 69 6.08 10.83 6.98
C TYR A 69 5.71 11.31 5.57
N CYS A 70 6.62 11.93 4.83
CA CYS A 70 6.36 12.35 3.45
C CYS A 70 6.07 11.16 2.53
N THR A 71 6.80 10.05 2.65
CA THR A 71 6.56 8.85 1.82
C THR A 71 5.26 8.15 2.20
N HIS A 72 4.93 8.07 3.49
CA HIS A 72 3.69 7.48 3.99
C HIS A 72 2.44 8.35 3.68
N LEU A 73 2.57 9.67 3.67
CA LEU A 73 1.50 10.58 3.23
C LEU A 73 1.28 10.53 1.72
N GLN A 74 2.32 10.22 0.94
CA GLN A 74 2.16 10.00 -0.50
C GLN A 74 1.48 8.69 -0.83
N THR A 75 1.65 7.63 -0.01
CA THR A 75 0.87 6.40 -0.18
C THR A 75 -0.63 6.64 0.07
N GLU A 76 -1.00 7.45 1.07
CA GLU A 76 -2.42 7.82 1.29
C GLU A 76 -2.99 8.71 0.18
N LYS A 77 -2.20 9.64 -0.39
CA LYS A 77 -2.68 10.47 -1.51
C LYS A 77 -2.74 9.71 -2.83
N ARG A 78 -1.99 8.62 -2.99
CA ARG A 78 -2.03 7.77 -4.21
C ARG A 78 -3.27 6.88 -4.25
N GLU A 79 -3.93 6.67 -3.12
CA GLU A 79 -5.23 5.98 -3.02
C GLU A 79 -6.45 6.90 -3.16
N ARG A 80 -6.26 8.22 -3.26
CA ARG A 80 -7.32 9.11 -3.76
C ARG A 80 -7.15 9.31 -5.25
N PRO A 81 -7.90 8.59 -6.12
CA PRO A 81 -7.96 8.95 -7.52
C PRO A 81 -8.37 10.42 -7.60
N LYS A 82 -7.54 11.22 -8.26
CA LYS A 82 -7.90 12.58 -8.66
C LYS A 82 -9.21 12.45 -9.42
N GLU A 83 -10.31 12.95 -8.84
CA GLU A 83 -11.54 13.26 -9.55
C GLU A 83 -11.18 14.22 -10.68
N THR A 84 -10.83 13.64 -11.83
CA THR A 84 -10.73 14.38 -13.06
C THR A 84 -12.18 14.64 -13.44
N LYS A 85 -12.64 15.86 -13.15
CA LYS A 85 -13.92 16.39 -13.61
C LYS A 85 -13.96 16.31 -15.13
N MET A 86 -14.37 15.17 -15.68
CA MET A 86 -14.77 15.05 -17.07
C MET A 86 -16.28 14.91 -17.13
N LYS A 87 -16.85 15.79 -17.96
CA LYS A 87 -18.27 16.05 -18.12
C LYS A 87 -19.04 14.75 -18.34
N VAL A 88 -19.87 14.40 -17.37
CA VAL A 88 -20.94 13.41 -17.48
C VAL A 88 -21.82 13.79 -18.66
N LYS A 89 -21.76 13.01 -19.75
CA LYS A 89 -22.86 12.93 -20.70
C LYS A 89 -23.96 12.15 -19.98
N LYS A 90 -25.03 12.88 -19.64
CA LYS A 90 -26.24 12.42 -18.99
C LYS A 90 -26.78 11.18 -19.74
N SER A 91 -26.51 9.99 -19.21
CA SER A 91 -27.15 8.75 -19.64
C SER A 91 -27.90 8.18 -18.44
N LYS A 92 -29.21 8.14 -18.63
CA LYS A 92 -30.31 7.54 -17.87
C LYS A 92 -29.94 6.87 -16.52
N ASP A 93 -30.57 7.39 -15.47
CA ASP A 93 -30.40 7.04 -14.06
C ASP A 93 -30.27 5.54 -13.77
N PRO A 94 -29.32 5.11 -12.92
CA PRO A 94 -29.33 3.77 -12.35
C PRO A 94 -30.46 3.68 -11.32
N GLU A 95 -31.35 2.71 -11.53
CA GLU A 95 -32.47 2.38 -10.68
C GLU A 95 -31.96 1.93 -9.30
N MET A 96 -32.29 2.69 -8.26
CA MET A 96 -31.97 2.33 -6.88
C MET A 96 -32.85 1.15 -6.44
N VAL A 97 -32.29 -0.06 -6.39
CA VAL A 97 -32.92 -1.20 -5.73
C VAL A 97 -32.83 -0.99 -4.21
N LYS A 98 -33.87 -0.38 -3.66
CA LYS A 98 -34.04 -0.16 -2.22
C LYS A 98 -34.50 -1.46 -1.55
N LYS A 99 -33.55 -2.28 -1.09
CA LYS A 99 -33.83 -3.42 -0.20
C LYS A 99 -33.62 -2.98 1.25
N ASN A 100 -34.71 -2.88 2.00
CA ASN A 100 -34.71 -2.42 3.39
C ASN A 100 -33.99 -3.43 4.31
N ASN A 101 -32.76 -3.13 4.73
CA ASN A 101 -32.10 -3.74 5.89
C ASN A 101 -31.23 -2.67 6.60
N PRO A 102 -31.15 -2.67 7.95
CA PRO A 102 -30.55 -1.60 8.72
C PRO A 102 -29.03 -1.79 8.85
N LEU A 103 -28.29 -1.55 7.77
CA LEU A 103 -26.86 -1.28 7.74
C LEU A 103 -26.55 -0.74 6.35
N ASP A 104 -26.78 0.56 6.16
CA ASP A 104 -26.47 1.30 4.93
C ASP A 104 -24.95 1.42 4.80
N ILE A 105 -24.35 0.29 4.47
CA ILE A 105 -22.97 0.17 4.04
C ILE A 105 -23.00 0.66 2.60
N ARG A 106 -22.48 1.87 2.34
CA ARG A 106 -22.22 2.38 0.98
C ARG A 106 -21.36 1.38 0.20
N MET A 107 -22.01 0.46 -0.48
CA MET A 107 -21.40 -0.45 -1.43
C MET A 107 -21.56 0.19 -2.81
N PHE A 108 -20.45 0.37 -3.52
CA PHE A 108 -20.51 0.80 -4.91
C PHE A 108 -20.59 -0.45 -5.79
N THR A 109 -21.61 -0.51 -6.62
CA THR A 109 -21.82 -1.61 -7.57
C THR A 109 -21.49 -1.14 -8.98
N TYR A 110 -20.69 -1.92 -9.69
CA TYR A 110 -20.25 -1.64 -11.05
C TYR A 110 -20.60 -2.84 -11.95
N PRO A 111 -21.17 -2.63 -13.15
CA PRO A 111 -21.28 -3.71 -14.13
C PRO A 111 -19.90 -4.29 -14.45
N LEU A 112 -19.79 -5.62 -14.58
CA LEU A 112 -18.51 -6.30 -14.83
C LEU A 112 -17.80 -5.76 -16.08
N VAL A 113 -18.56 -5.46 -17.13
CA VAL A 113 -18.05 -4.91 -18.39
C VAL A 113 -17.43 -3.52 -18.19
N ASP A 114 -18.10 -2.64 -17.45
CA ASP A 114 -17.60 -1.29 -17.16
C ASP A 114 -16.37 -1.35 -16.27
N PHE A 115 -16.36 -2.27 -15.30
CA PHE A 115 -15.21 -2.51 -14.44
C PHE A 115 -14.00 -3.01 -15.25
N ALA A 116 -14.21 -3.94 -16.19
CA ALA A 116 -13.15 -4.42 -17.09
C ALA A 116 -12.59 -3.31 -17.98
N ILE A 117 -13.42 -2.39 -18.47
CA ILE A 117 -12.96 -1.25 -19.27
C ILE A 117 -12.06 -0.32 -18.45
N GLN A 118 -12.36 -0.14 -17.16
CA GLN A 118 -11.58 0.75 -16.27
C GLN A 118 -10.32 0.10 -15.70
N HIS A 119 -10.40 -1.19 -15.35
CA HIS A 119 -9.34 -1.92 -14.65
C HIS A 119 -8.52 -2.84 -15.56
N GLY A 120 -8.89 -2.93 -16.84
CA GLY A 120 -8.14 -3.64 -17.87
C GLY A 120 -8.53 -5.11 -18.04
N ASN A 121 -7.60 -5.89 -18.57
CA ASN A 121 -7.92 -7.24 -19.02
C ASN A 121 -8.12 -8.18 -17.82
N MET A 122 -9.18 -8.99 -17.88
CA MET A 122 -9.59 -9.91 -16.82
C MET A 122 -8.92 -11.27 -17.01
N GLN A 123 -8.33 -11.80 -15.94
CA GLN A 123 -7.78 -13.14 -15.87
C GLN A 123 -8.30 -13.86 -14.63
N VAL A 124 -8.87 -15.04 -14.80
CA VAL A 124 -9.27 -15.89 -13.67
C VAL A 124 -8.03 -16.65 -13.19
N LYS A 125 -7.64 -16.44 -11.93
CA LYS A 125 -6.56 -17.16 -11.27
C LYS A 125 -7.14 -18.06 -10.18
N THR A 126 -6.56 -19.24 -10.04
CA THR A 126 -6.88 -20.17 -8.95
C THR A 126 -5.66 -20.29 -8.07
N MET A 127 -5.81 -20.02 -6.78
CA MET A 127 -4.74 -20.14 -5.80
C MET A 127 -5.15 -21.12 -4.71
N ALA A 128 -4.31 -22.13 -4.49
CA ALA A 128 -4.42 -22.99 -3.32
C ALA A 128 -3.75 -22.29 -2.14
N ASN A 129 -4.46 -22.18 -1.02
CA ASN A 129 -3.84 -21.73 0.21
C ASN A 129 -2.87 -22.83 0.70
N PRO A 130 -1.56 -22.55 0.83
CA PRO A 130 -0.57 -23.56 1.20
C PRO A 130 -0.75 -24.12 2.62
N THR A 131 -1.54 -23.46 3.47
CA THR A 131 -1.77 -23.87 4.87
C THR A 131 -3.04 -24.69 5.05
N THR A 132 -4.10 -24.40 4.29
CA THR A 132 -5.40 -25.05 4.45
C THR A 132 -5.75 -26.01 3.31
N ASN A 133 -4.95 -26.05 2.23
CA ASN A 133 -5.27 -26.73 0.97
C ASN A 133 -6.59 -26.26 0.32
N GLU A 134 -7.18 -25.16 0.80
CA GLU A 134 -8.38 -24.59 0.20
C GLU A 134 -8.02 -23.95 -1.13
N VAL A 135 -8.69 -24.40 -2.19
CA VAL A 135 -8.56 -23.84 -3.52
C VAL A 135 -9.54 -22.67 -3.64
N ARG A 136 -9.01 -21.45 -3.80
CA ARG A 136 -9.80 -20.25 -4.01
C ARG A 136 -9.55 -19.70 -5.41
N SER A 137 -10.62 -19.55 -6.18
CA SER A 137 -10.59 -18.84 -7.45
C SER A 137 -10.88 -17.37 -7.23
N PHE A 138 -10.29 -16.50 -8.05
CA PHE A 138 -10.56 -15.06 -8.07
C PHE A 138 -10.24 -14.49 -9.46
N CYS A 139 -10.81 -13.34 -9.76
CA CYS A 139 -10.52 -12.60 -10.97
C CYS A 139 -9.46 -11.54 -10.69
N VAL A 140 -8.50 -11.38 -11.59
CA VAL A 140 -7.50 -10.32 -11.57
C VAL A 140 -7.69 -9.46 -12.81
N PHE A 141 -7.87 -8.17 -12.61
CA PHE A 141 -7.92 -7.17 -13.68
C PHE A 141 -6.57 -6.47 -13.72
N THR A 142 -5.89 -6.56 -14.86
CA THR A 142 -4.60 -5.90 -15.05
C THR A 142 -4.77 -4.74 -16.03
N ASN A 143 -4.55 -3.52 -15.53
CA ASN A 143 -4.62 -2.31 -16.35
C ASN A 143 -3.36 -2.20 -17.25
N GLU A 144 -3.38 -1.33 -18.26
CA GLU A 144 -2.26 -1.03 -19.16
C GLU A 144 -0.99 -0.56 -18.41
N GLN A 145 -1.19 0.01 -17.21
CA GLN A 145 -0.11 0.42 -16.31
C GLN A 145 0.50 -0.74 -15.50
N GLY A 146 0.00 -1.97 -15.67
CA GLY A 146 0.43 -3.16 -14.92
C GLY A 146 -0.12 -3.23 -13.49
N ILE A 147 -1.11 -2.41 -13.14
CA ILE A 147 -1.75 -2.44 -11.82
C ILE A 147 -2.76 -3.59 -11.80
N GLU A 148 -2.59 -4.53 -10.87
CA GLU A 148 -3.49 -5.66 -10.65
C GLU A 148 -4.57 -5.30 -9.62
N THR A 149 -5.85 -5.45 -9.99
CA THR A 149 -7.00 -5.34 -9.10
C THR A 149 -7.61 -6.72 -8.91
N VAL A 150 -7.72 -7.18 -7.65
CA VAL A 150 -8.24 -8.51 -7.31
C VAL A 150 -9.73 -8.41 -6.97
N VAL A 151 -10.53 -9.25 -7.59
CA VAL A 151 -11.97 -9.39 -7.35
C VAL A 151 -12.26 -10.83 -6.95
N TYR A 152 -12.78 -11.02 -5.75
CA TYR A 152 -13.15 -12.34 -5.23
C TYR A 152 -14.54 -12.75 -5.71
N PHE A 153 -14.81 -14.05 -5.87
CA PHE A 153 -16.18 -14.51 -6.11
C PHE A 153 -16.98 -14.46 -4.81
N SER A 154 -18.24 -14.02 -4.90
CA SER A 154 -19.14 -14.12 -3.76
C SER A 154 -19.38 -15.58 -3.37
N GLN A 155 -19.69 -15.80 -2.10
CA GLN A 155 -20.00 -17.15 -1.61
C GLN A 155 -21.26 -17.74 -2.27
N GLU A 156 -22.19 -16.88 -2.70
CA GLU A 156 -23.45 -17.28 -3.35
C GLU A 156 -23.24 -17.64 -4.82
N LEU A 157 -22.38 -16.91 -5.53
CA LEU A 157 -22.07 -17.16 -6.94
C LEU A 157 -21.13 -18.36 -7.12
N GLY A 158 -20.21 -18.55 -6.16
CA GLY A 158 -19.19 -19.58 -6.23
C GLY A 158 -18.13 -19.32 -7.30
N PRO A 159 -17.13 -20.21 -7.40
CA PRO A 159 -16.03 -20.05 -8.36
C PRO A 159 -16.53 -20.29 -9.80
N LEU A 160 -16.55 -19.24 -10.62
CA LEU A 160 -16.89 -19.33 -12.04
C LEU A 160 -15.65 -19.55 -12.92
N ARG A 161 -15.84 -20.30 -14.00
CA ARG A 161 -14.84 -20.47 -15.06
C ARG A 161 -14.87 -19.28 -16.04
N PRO A 162 -13.77 -18.98 -16.75
CA PRO A 162 -13.72 -17.89 -17.73
C PRO A 162 -14.85 -17.93 -18.78
N GLN A 163 -15.25 -19.14 -19.22
CA GLN A 163 -16.33 -19.33 -20.18
C GLN A 163 -17.70 -18.92 -19.61
N GLU A 164 -17.99 -19.34 -18.37
CA GLU A 164 -19.25 -19.02 -17.68
C GLU A 164 -19.35 -17.51 -17.41
N ILE A 165 -18.23 -16.86 -17.10
CA ILE A 165 -18.17 -15.40 -16.94
C ILE A 165 -18.42 -14.70 -18.27
N ALA A 166 -17.85 -15.19 -19.37
CA ALA A 166 -18.05 -14.60 -20.70
C ALA A 166 -19.52 -14.70 -21.16
N GLU A 167 -20.20 -15.79 -20.82
CA GLU A 167 -21.63 -15.98 -21.12
C GLU A 167 -22.54 -15.09 -20.26
N ARG A 168 -22.17 -14.85 -18.99
CA ARG A 168 -22.99 -14.10 -18.03
C ARG A 168 -22.51 -12.66 -17.79
N LYS A 169 -21.56 -12.17 -18.58
CA LYS A 169 -20.87 -10.88 -18.37
C LYS A 169 -21.80 -9.66 -18.21
N GLU A 170 -23.00 -9.71 -18.79
CA GLU A 170 -23.99 -8.63 -18.72
C GLU A 170 -24.82 -8.65 -17.43
N HIS A 171 -24.84 -9.78 -16.72
CA HIS A 171 -25.57 -9.98 -15.47
C HIS A 171 -24.68 -9.95 -14.24
N LEU A 172 -23.36 -10.02 -14.44
CA LEU A 172 -22.39 -10.01 -13.35
C LEU A 172 -22.06 -8.56 -12.95
N VAL A 173 -21.98 -8.34 -11.64
CA VAL A 173 -21.65 -7.05 -11.05
C VAL A 173 -20.51 -7.18 -10.06
N VAL A 174 -19.69 -6.14 -10.00
CA VAL A 174 -18.60 -6.01 -9.04
C VAL A 174 -19.05 -5.06 -7.94
N VAL A 175 -19.06 -5.55 -6.71
CA VAL A 175 -19.40 -4.81 -5.51
C VAL A 175 -18.12 -4.45 -4.76
N GLN A 176 -17.92 -3.16 -4.50
CA GLN A 176 -16.84 -2.67 -3.65
C GLN A 176 -17.31 -2.65 -2.19
N LYS A 177 -16.60 -3.38 -1.33
CA LYS A 177 -16.80 -3.41 0.12
C LYS A 177 -16.09 -2.24 0.80
N MET A 178 -16.50 -1.95 2.04
CA MET A 178 -15.92 -0.87 2.87
C MET A 178 -14.45 -1.08 3.19
N ASP A 179 -13.99 -2.32 3.24
CA ASP A 179 -12.59 -2.67 3.46
C ASP A 179 -11.71 -2.45 2.22
N GLY A 180 -12.28 -1.93 1.13
CA GLY A 180 -11.61 -1.67 -0.14
C GLY A 180 -11.47 -2.92 -1.01
N THR A 181 -12.05 -4.06 -0.62
CA THR A 181 -12.05 -5.27 -1.43
C THR A 181 -13.18 -5.25 -2.46
N PHE A 182 -13.00 -6.00 -3.54
CA PHE A 182 -13.99 -6.17 -4.59
C PHE A 182 -14.51 -7.60 -4.59
N GLU A 183 -15.83 -7.75 -4.76
CA GLU A 183 -16.51 -9.04 -4.85
C GLU A 183 -17.38 -9.10 -6.10
N LEU A 184 -17.42 -10.26 -6.75
CA LEU A 184 -18.23 -10.53 -7.94
C LEU A 184 -19.52 -11.23 -7.52
N GLU A 185 -20.65 -10.63 -7.87
CA GLU A 185 -22.01 -11.14 -7.68
C GLU A 185 -22.72 -11.40 -9.01
#